data_AF-A0A9D0LM79-F1
#
_entry.id   AF-A0A9D0LM79-F1
#
_cell.length_a   1.000
_cell.length_b   1.000
_cell.length_c   1.000
_cell.angle_alpha   90.00
_cell.angle_beta   90.00
_cell.angle_gamma   90.00
#
_symmetry.space_group_name_H-M   'P 1'
#
loop_
_entity.id
_entity.type
_entity.pdbx_description
1 polymer ?
#
loop_
_entity_poly.entity_id
_entity_poly.type
_entity_poly.pdbx_seq_one_letter_code
_entity_poly.pdbx_strand_id
1 'polypeptide(L)'
;MTVLRESPWYREILEEGLQQGLQQGLQQGLQQGLQQGLQQGLQQGLRQGVVRLLQERFGTANGQMEAIGRDLEAIRDPDLLQDLLVEAARTESLDAFLDRLRSLA
;
A
#
# COMPACT_ATOMS: atom_id res chain seq x y z
N MET A 1 3.80 -46.87 20.12
CA MET A 1 3.94 -45.73 19.19
C MET A 1 5.38 -45.45 18.76
N THR A 2 6.40 -45.97 19.45
CA THR A 2 7.83 -45.73 19.15
C THR A 2 8.29 -46.35 17.83
N VAL A 3 7.78 -47.53 17.47
CA VAL A 3 8.19 -48.28 16.26
C VAL A 3 7.85 -47.55 14.95
N LEU A 4 6.76 -46.76 14.93
CA LEU A 4 6.36 -46.03 13.73
C LEU A 4 7.32 -44.88 13.41
N ARG A 5 7.84 -44.19 14.42
CA ARG A 5 8.74 -43.03 14.25
C ARG A 5 10.15 -43.39 13.77
N GLU A 6 10.54 -44.64 13.90
CA GLU A 6 11.82 -45.16 13.40
C GLU A 6 11.70 -45.83 12.03
N SER A 7 10.47 -46.00 11.51
CA SER A 7 10.28 -46.56 10.18
C SER A 7 10.80 -45.60 9.09
N PRO A 8 11.51 -46.11 8.05
CA PRO A 8 11.99 -45.29 6.95
C PRO A 8 10.88 -44.46 6.29
N TRP A 9 9.70 -45.06 6.11
CA TRP A 9 8.51 -44.42 5.55
C TRP A 9 8.00 -43.24 6.38
N TYR A 10 8.09 -43.30 7.71
CA TYR A 10 7.68 -42.18 8.57
C TYR A 10 8.61 -40.96 8.40
N ARG A 11 9.91 -41.20 8.22
CA ARG A 11 10.86 -40.11 7.95
C ARG A 11 10.61 -39.45 6.61
N GLU A 12 10.35 -40.25 5.57
CA GLU A 12 10.02 -39.76 4.23
C GLU A 12 8.74 -38.92 4.24
N ILE A 13 7.65 -39.42 4.83
CA ILE A 13 6.39 -38.66 4.97
C ILE A 13 6.59 -37.37 5.78
N LEU A 14 7.41 -37.40 6.83
CA LEU A 14 7.70 -36.22 7.64
C LEU A 14 8.52 -35.18 6.86
N GLU A 15 9.55 -35.62 6.13
CA GLU A 15 10.37 -34.76 5.28
C GLU A 15 9.55 -34.15 4.15
N GLU A 16 8.72 -34.95 3.47
CA GLU A 16 7.79 -34.46 2.46
C GLU A 16 6.79 -33.47 3.03
N GLY A 17 6.19 -33.77 4.18
CA GLY A 17 5.25 -32.87 4.85
C GLY A 17 5.89 -31.55 5.28
N LEU A 18 7.14 -31.59 5.77
CA LEU A 18 7.89 -30.39 6.12
C LEU A 18 8.25 -29.57 4.87
N GLN A 19 8.71 -30.21 3.80
CA GLN A 19 9.02 -29.53 2.54
C GLN A 19 7.77 -28.88 1.94
N GLN A 20 6.66 -29.61 1.87
CA GLN A 20 5.38 -29.09 1.38
C GLN A 20 4.89 -27.92 2.25
N GLY A 21 4.94 -28.06 3.57
CA GLY A 21 4.54 -27.01 4.50
C GLY A 21 5.40 -25.75 4.36
N LEU A 22 6.72 -25.91 4.23
CA LEU A 22 7.65 -24.80 4.00
C LEU A 22 7.36 -24.10 2.67
N GLN A 23 7.17 -24.88 1.61
CA GLN A 23 6.95 -24.36 0.26
C GLN A 23 5.62 -23.61 0.16
N GLN A 24 4.54 -24.15 0.76
CA GLN A 24 3.24 -23.49 0.86
C GLN A 24 3.32 -22.22 1.71
N GLY A 25 3.96 -22.29 2.88
CA GLY A 25 4.12 -21.13 3.76
C GLY A 25 4.90 -20.00 3.10
N LEU A 26 5.98 -20.32 2.38
CA LEU A 26 6.79 -19.34 1.66
C LEU A 26 6.00 -18.73 0.49
N GLN A 27 5.27 -19.55 -0.28
CA GLN A 27 4.47 -19.06 -1.40
C GLN A 27 3.34 -18.14 -0.92
N GLN A 28 2.62 -18.52 0.13
CA GLN A 28 1.56 -17.68 0.72
C GLN A 28 2.13 -16.38 1.30
N GLY A 29 3.22 -16.47 2.06
CA GLY A 29 3.88 -15.30 2.63
C GLY A 29 4.38 -14.32 1.57
N LEU A 30 4.99 -14.84 0.50
CA LEU A 30 5.47 -14.02 -0.61
C LEU A 30 4.31 -13.37 -1.38
N GLN A 31 3.22 -14.11 -1.64
CA GLN A 31 2.06 -13.56 -2.33
C GLN A 31 1.38 -12.45 -1.52
N GLN A 32 1.17 -12.66 -0.22
CA GLN A 32 0.59 -11.66 0.67
C GLN A 32 1.49 -10.44 0.81
N GLY A 33 2.80 -10.65 1.01
CA GLY A 33 3.77 -9.58 1.13
C GLY A 33 3.87 -8.73 -0.14
N LEU A 34 3.89 -9.37 -1.32
CA LEU A 34 3.92 -8.67 -2.61
C LEU A 34 2.64 -7.84 -2.81
N GLN A 35 1.46 -8.41 -2.53
CA GLN A 35 0.20 -7.70 -2.71
C GLN A 35 0.09 -6.48 -1.79
N GLN A 36 0.46 -6.64 -0.52
CA GLN A 36 0.48 -5.52 0.43
C GLN A 36 1.49 -4.45 0.03
N GLY A 37 2.70 -4.86 -0.37
CA GLY A 37 3.75 -3.95 -0.81
C GLY A 37 3.36 -3.14 -2.05
N LEU A 38 2.75 -3.79 -3.05
CA LEU A 38 2.26 -3.11 -4.26
C LEU A 38 1.14 -2.11 -3.94
N GLN A 39 0.18 -2.50 -3.09
CA GLN A 39 -0.92 -1.61 -2.71
C GLN A 39 -0.43 -0.39 -1.92
N GLN A 40 0.46 -0.60 -0.95
CA GLN A 40 1.07 0.48 -0.18
C GLN A 40 1.91 1.41 -1.08
N GLY A 41 2.73 0.83 -1.96
CA GLY A 41 3.55 1.58 -2.90
C GLY A 41 2.72 2.43 -3.87
N LEU A 42 1.62 1.89 -4.40
CA LEU A 42 0.69 2.63 -5.25
C LEU A 42 0.08 3.83 -4.51
N GLN A 43 -0.47 3.60 -3.32
CA GLN A 43 -1.06 4.68 -2.53
C GLN A 43 -0.04 5.77 -2.17
N GLN A 44 1.15 5.37 -1.70
CA GLN A 44 2.23 6.32 -1.38
C GLN A 44 2.64 7.12 -2.61
N GLY A 45 2.79 6.48 -3.77
CA GLY A 45 3.14 7.13 -5.03
C GLY A 45 2.08 8.14 -5.47
N LEU A 46 0.79 7.81 -5.35
CA LEU A 46 -0.30 8.73 -5.68
C LEU A 46 -0.32 9.94 -4.73
N ARG A 47 -0.22 9.72 -3.41
CA ARG A 47 -0.17 10.81 -2.41
C ARG A 47 1.01 11.74 -2.68
N GLN A 48 2.20 11.19 -2.90
CA GLN A 48 3.38 11.98 -3.24
C GLN A 48 3.21 12.74 -4.56
N GLY A 49 2.57 12.11 -5.55
CA GLY A 49 2.23 12.75 -6.82
C GLY A 49 1.34 13.98 -6.65
N VAL A 50 0.28 13.87 -5.83
CA VAL A 50 -0.62 14.99 -5.52
C VAL A 50 0.15 16.12 -4.85
N VAL A 51 0.88 15.81 -3.78
CA VAL A 51 1.65 16.82 -3.01
C VAL A 51 2.66 17.52 -3.91
N ARG A 52 3.44 16.76 -4.69
CA ARG A 52 4.45 17.32 -5.59
C ARG A 52 3.82 18.20 -6.66
N LEU A 53 2.71 17.77 -7.26
CA LEU A 53 2.02 18.56 -8.26
C LEU A 53 1.52 19.90 -7.68
N LEU A 54 0.93 19.88 -6.49
CA LEU A 54 0.47 21.10 -5.83
C LEU A 54 1.64 22.02 -5.45
N GLN A 55 2.78 21.46 -5.02
CA GLN A 55 4.00 22.22 -4.75
C GLN A 55 4.55 22.90 -6.00
N GLU A 56 4.58 22.21 -7.14
CA GLU A 56 5.04 22.78 -8.41
C GLU A 56 4.09 23.86 -8.94
N ARG A 57 2.77 23.68 -8.76
CA ARG A 57 1.75 24.62 -9.27
C ARG A 57 1.55 25.85 -8.39
N PHE A 58 1.57 25.69 -7.07
CA PHE A 58 1.17 26.72 -6.11
C PHE A 58 2.31 27.14 -5.16
N GLY A 59 3.47 26.49 -5.24
CA GLY A 59 4.63 26.78 -4.39
C GLY A 59 4.55 26.13 -3.01
N THR A 60 5.71 26.06 -2.34
CA THR A 60 5.90 25.41 -1.03
C THR A 60 5.66 26.34 0.17
N ALA A 61 5.41 27.64 -0.05
CA ALA A 61 5.36 28.64 1.00
C ALA A 61 4.08 28.63 1.86
N ASN A 62 3.06 27.82 1.48
CA ASN A 62 1.71 28.02 1.99
C ASN A 62 1.43 27.41 3.37
N GLY A 63 2.36 26.68 4.02
CA GLY A 63 2.16 26.05 5.34
C GLY A 63 1.07 24.96 5.41
N GLN A 64 0.16 24.94 4.44
CA GLN A 64 -0.95 24.01 4.27
C GLN A 64 -0.48 22.63 3.75
N MET A 65 0.74 22.52 3.23
CA MET A 65 1.26 21.28 2.65
C MET A 65 1.34 20.13 3.66
N GLU A 66 1.62 20.42 4.94
CA GLU A 66 1.59 19.41 6.01
C GLU A 66 0.16 18.92 6.28
N ALA A 67 -0.83 19.81 6.23
CA ALA A 67 -2.23 19.44 6.39
C ALA A 67 -2.71 18.56 5.23
N ILE A 68 -2.35 18.93 3.99
CA ILE A 68 -2.65 18.14 2.79
C ILE A 68 -2.07 16.74 2.90
N GLY A 69 -0.80 16.61 3.30
CA GLY A 69 -0.16 15.32 3.48
C GLY A 69 -0.92 14.44 4.47
N ARG A 70 -1.32 15.00 5.62
CA ARG A 70 -2.09 14.28 6.64
C ARG A 70 -3.47 13.85 6.14
N ASP A 71 -4.18 14.73 5.45
CA ASP A 71 -5.53 14.42 4.93
C ASP A 71 -5.46 13.35 3.84
N LEU A 72 -4.44 13.40 2.97
CA LEU A 72 -4.19 12.37 1.96
C LEU A 72 -3.79 11.02 2.57
N GLU A 73 -3.10 11.00 3.71
CA GLU A 73 -2.77 9.77 4.44
C GLU A 73 -4.00 9.06 5.00
N ALA A 74 -5.05 9.80 5.35
CA ALA A 74 -6.32 9.21 5.80
C ALA A 74 -7.04 8.43 4.68
N ILE A 75 -6.79 8.78 3.42
CA ILE A 75 -7.43 8.16 2.26
C ILE A 75 -6.75 6.83 1.92
N ARG A 76 -7.48 5.72 2.07
CA ARG A 76 -7.01 4.37 1.75
C ARG A 76 -7.39 3.90 0.35
N ASP A 77 -8.33 4.58 -0.30
CA ASP A 77 -8.82 4.22 -1.62
C ASP A 77 -7.87 4.76 -2.71
N PRO A 78 -7.19 3.89 -3.49
CA PRO A 78 -6.29 4.32 -4.54
C PRO A 78 -7.02 5.03 -5.70
N ASP A 79 -8.27 4.70 -5.99
CA ASP A 79 -9.02 5.31 -7.09
C ASP A 79 -9.34 6.78 -6.74
N LEU A 80 -9.74 7.03 -5.48
CA LEU A 80 -9.94 8.39 -4.98
C LEU A 80 -8.64 9.21 -4.98
N LEU A 81 -7.51 8.61 -4.63
CA LEU A 81 -6.21 9.27 -4.72
C LEU A 81 -5.83 9.62 -6.15
N GLN A 82 -6.18 8.76 -7.12
CA GLN A 82 -5.96 9.02 -8.54
C GLN A 82 -6.85 10.17 -9.03
N ASP A 83 -8.12 10.19 -8.63
CA ASP A 83 -9.04 11.30 -8.94
C ASP A 83 -8.52 12.63 -8.37
N LEU A 84 -8.03 12.62 -7.12
CA LEU A 84 -7.42 13.79 -6.50
C LEU A 84 -6.16 14.26 -7.24
N LEU A 85 -5.37 13.36 -7.82
CA LEU A 85 -4.22 13.74 -8.65
C LEU A 85 -4.66 14.48 -9.91
N VAL A 86 -5.72 14.00 -10.57
CA VAL A 86 -6.29 14.67 -11.74
C VAL A 86 -6.89 16.02 -11.35
N GLU A 87 -7.58 16.09 -10.21
CA GLU A 87 -8.16 17.33 -9.69
C GLU A 87 -7.07 18.35 -9.33
N ALA A 88 -5.99 17.92 -8.70
CA ALA A 88 -4.82 18.75 -8.38
C ALA A 88 -4.17 19.34 -9.65
N ALA A 89 -4.33 18.71 -10.82
CA ALA A 89 -3.89 19.26 -12.10
C ALA A 89 -4.85 20.30 -12.69
N ARG A 90 -6.14 20.23 -12.37
CA ARG A 90 -7.21 21.04 -12.98
C ARG A 90 -7.63 22.22 -12.14
N THR A 91 -7.52 22.12 -10.81
CA THR A 91 -7.90 23.17 -9.88
C THR A 91 -7.23 24.51 -10.20
N GLU A 92 -7.96 25.60 -10.05
CA GLU A 92 -7.46 26.96 -10.32
C GLU A 92 -6.65 27.53 -9.15
N SER A 93 -6.86 27.01 -7.93
CA SER A 93 -6.16 27.46 -6.73
C SER A 93 -5.91 26.30 -5.74
N LEU A 94 -4.98 26.53 -4.80
CA LEU A 94 -4.74 25.60 -3.71
C LEU A 94 -5.94 25.51 -2.77
N ASP A 95 -6.60 26.64 -2.48
CA ASP A 95 -7.78 26.68 -1.60
C ASP A 95 -8.96 25.88 -2.17
N ALA A 96 -9.21 25.96 -3.47
CA ALA A 96 -10.27 25.17 -4.12
C ALA A 96 -10.01 23.66 -4.00
N PHE A 97 -8.74 23.24 -4.11
CA PHE A 97 -8.34 21.86 -3.88
C PHE A 97 -8.54 21.44 -2.43
N LEU A 98 -8.14 22.30 -1.48
CA LEU A 98 -8.30 22.04 -0.04
C LEU A 98 -9.76 21.90 0.36
N ASP A 99 -10.64 22.75 -0.16
CA ASP A 99 -12.08 22.66 0.09
C ASP A 99 -12.65 21.34 -0.45
N ARG A 100 -12.19 20.91 -1.63
CA ARG A 100 -12.54 19.60 -2.18
C ARG A 100 -12.03 18.46 -1.31
N LEU A 101 -10.77 18.51 -0.87
CA LEU A 101 -10.16 17.48 -0.03
C LEU A 101 -10.90 17.34 1.31
N ARG A 102 -11.25 18.46 1.95
CA ARG A 102 -12.03 18.49 3.19
C ARG A 102 -13.45 17.97 3.03
N SER A 103 -14.03 18.05 1.83
CA SER A 103 -15.35 17.46 1.55
C SER A 103 -15.33 15.92 1.51
N LEU A 104 -14.14 15.31 1.43
CA LEU A 104 -13.93 13.87 1.30
C LEU A 104 -13.41 13.22 2.60
N ALA A 105 -12.93 14.03 3.55
CA ALA A 105 -12.44 13.60 4.87
C ALA A 105 -13.58 13.58 5.90
#